data_AF-A0AAN8JHL4-F1
#
_entry.id   AF-A0AAN8JHL4-F1
#
_cell.length_a   1.000
_cell.length_b   1.000
_cell.length_c   1.000
_cell.angle_alpha   90.00
_cell.angle_beta   90.00
_cell.angle_gamma   90.00
#
_symmetry.space_group_name_H-M   'P 1'
#
loop_
_entity.id
_entity.type
_entity.pdbx_description
1 polymer ?
#
loop_
_entity_poly.entity_id
_entity_poly.type
_entity_poly.pdbx_seq_one_letter_code
_entity_poly.pdbx_strand_id
1 'polypeptide(L)'
;MGWTRYLVYLIFTCFIEEIKTTSNGKGQCIWYDTCGKDPSTGKPLNCVYNGPAKQLNDTTGLKLLQKYCPALYIGQKYYWKKN
;
A
#
# COMPACT_ATOMS: atom_id res chain seq x y z
N MET A 1 -17.63 -43.53 -22.70
CA MET A 1 -17.39 -42.88 -21.40
C MET A 1 -16.11 -42.04 -21.44
N GLY A 2 -16.06 -41.01 -22.29
CA GLY A 2 -14.89 -40.12 -22.42
C GLY A 2 -15.22 -38.64 -22.17
N TRP A 3 -16.51 -38.31 -22.07
CA TRP A 3 -17.02 -36.95 -22.06
C TRP A 3 -17.04 -36.38 -20.64
N THR A 4 -17.13 -37.27 -19.64
CA THR A 4 -17.00 -36.95 -18.21
C THR A 4 -15.60 -36.42 -17.87
N ARG A 5 -14.53 -36.89 -18.53
CA ARG A 5 -13.17 -36.34 -18.36
C ARG A 5 -13.02 -34.94 -18.95
N TYR A 6 -13.68 -34.66 -20.07
CA TYR A 6 -13.70 -33.33 -20.69
C TYR A 6 -14.48 -32.30 -19.86
N LEU A 7 -15.60 -32.72 -19.26
CA LEU A 7 -16.39 -31.87 -18.37
C LEU A 7 -15.60 -31.47 -17.10
N VAL A 8 -14.86 -32.40 -16.49
CA VAL A 8 -14.00 -32.09 -15.34
C VAL A 8 -12.87 -31.12 -15.73
N TYR A 9 -12.30 -31.26 -16.94
CA TYR A 9 -11.24 -30.36 -17.43
C TYR A 9 -11.74 -28.92 -17.66
N LEU A 10 -12.95 -28.76 -18.19
CA LEU A 10 -13.57 -27.45 -18.41
C LEU A 10 -13.94 -26.74 -17.09
N ILE A 11 -14.28 -27.51 -16.05
CA ILE A 11 -14.57 -26.96 -14.72
C ILE A 11 -13.27 -26.56 -14.00
N PHE A 12 -12.17 -27.31 -14.20
CA PHE A 12 -10.88 -27.02 -13.58
C PHE A 12 -10.17 -25.79 -14.19
N THR A 13 -10.43 -25.46 -15.46
CA THR A 13 -9.90 -24.24 -16.09
C THR A 13 -10.69 -22.97 -15.76
N CYS A 14 -11.87 -23.08 -15.17
CA CYS A 14 -12.74 -21.93 -14.88
C CYS A 14 -12.52 -21.34 -13.46
N PHE A 15 -11.87 -22.07 -12.55
CA PHE A 15 -11.75 -21.68 -11.14
C PHE A 15 -10.42 -20.98 -10.76
N ILE A 16 -9.72 -20.34 -11.71
CA ILE A 16 -8.53 -19.55 -11.42
C ILE A 16 -8.60 -18.15 -12.05
N GLU A 17 -9.75 -17.49 -11.96
CA GLU A 17 -9.81 -16.04 -12.15
C GLU A 17 -10.10 -15.36 -10.80
N GLU A 18 -9.15 -14.51 -10.40
CA GLU A 18 -9.22 -13.48 -9.35
C GLU A 18 -8.86 -13.86 -7.90
N ILE A 19 -7.64 -14.38 -7.68
CA ILE A 19 -6.86 -13.92 -6.51
C ILE A 19 -5.84 -12.89 -7.00
N LYS A 20 -6.33 -11.76 -7.50
CA LYS A 20 -5.49 -10.57 -7.66
C LYS A 20 -5.26 -10.03 -6.25
N THR A 21 -4.30 -10.61 -5.52
CA THR A 21 -3.71 -9.90 -4.40
C THR A 21 -3.12 -8.62 -4.99
N THR A 22 -3.80 -7.51 -4.81
CA THR A 22 -3.35 -6.16 -5.15
C THR A 22 -2.15 -5.73 -4.31
N SER A 23 -1.33 -6.64 -3.80
CA SER A 23 0.03 -6.33 -3.37
C SER A 23 0.93 -6.24 -4.61
N ASN A 24 0.61 -5.28 -5.49
CA ASN A 24 1.61 -4.74 -6.41
C ASN A 24 2.80 -4.38 -5.52
N GLY A 25 3.97 -5.01 -5.69
CA GLY A 25 5.09 -5.05 -4.74
C GLY A 25 5.77 -3.70 -4.40
N LYS A 26 5.02 -2.60 -4.49
CA LYS A 26 5.33 -1.23 -4.14
C LYS A 26 4.53 -0.93 -2.88
N GLY A 27 5.20 -0.52 -1.80
CA GLY A 27 4.58 -0.31 -0.49
C GLY A 27 3.25 0.46 -0.57
N GLN A 28 2.20 -0.12 0.00
CA GLN A 28 0.87 0.49 0.11
C GLN A 28 0.66 1.05 1.51
N CYS A 29 -0.09 2.15 1.58
CA CYS A 29 -0.55 2.75 2.83
C CYS A 29 -2.05 2.43 3.00
N ILE A 30 -2.53 2.42 4.25
CA ILE A 30 -3.97 2.31 4.59
C ILE A 30 -4.57 3.65 5.02
N TRP A 31 -3.72 4.63 5.32
CA TRP A 31 -4.10 5.98 5.70
C TRP A 31 -3.08 7.02 5.21
N TYR A 32 -3.52 8.27 5.08
CA TYR A 32 -2.69 9.43 4.77
C TYR A 32 -3.44 10.73 5.13
N ASP A 33 -2.71 11.75 5.60
CA ASP A 33 -3.27 13.06 6.02
C ASP A 33 -4.19 13.00 7.26
N THR A 34 -4.67 14.17 7.71
CA THR A 34 -5.58 14.36 8.84
C THR A 34 -6.90 15.00 8.38
N CYS A 35 -8.05 14.41 8.70
CA CYS A 35 -9.39 14.91 8.26
C CYS A 35 -10.41 15.05 9.38
N GLY A 36 -10.05 14.75 10.62
CA GLY A 36 -11.00 14.84 11.72
C GLY A 36 -10.35 14.86 13.08
N LYS A 37 -11.19 14.90 14.11
CA LYS A 37 -10.78 14.70 15.50
C LYS A 37 -11.63 13.59 16.09
N ASP A 38 -10.99 12.76 16.90
CA ASP A 38 -11.68 11.77 17.70
C ASP A 38 -12.60 12.49 18.70
N PRO A 39 -13.91 12.19 18.72
CA PRO A 39 -14.87 12.92 19.55
C PRO A 39 -14.69 12.66 21.06
N SER A 40 -14.01 11.58 21.44
CA SER A 40 -13.79 11.22 22.85
C SER A 40 -12.48 11.78 23.40
N THR A 41 -11.45 11.88 22.56
CA THR A 41 -10.10 12.30 22.98
C THR A 41 -9.66 13.66 22.41
N GLY A 42 -10.38 14.19 21.43
CA GLY A 42 -10.05 15.42 20.71
C GLY A 42 -8.81 15.33 19.83
N LYS A 43 -8.17 14.16 19.71
CA LYS A 43 -6.94 13.94 18.95
C LYS A 43 -7.22 13.90 17.45
N PRO A 44 -6.29 14.37 16.60
CA PRO A 44 -6.44 14.29 15.15
C PRO A 44 -6.54 12.83 14.67
N LEU A 45 -7.45 12.59 13.72
CA LEU A 45 -7.66 11.30 13.06
C LEU A 45 -7.05 11.32 11.65
N ASN A 46 -6.42 10.21 11.28
CA ASN A 46 -5.89 10.00 9.94
C ASN A 46 -7.01 9.66 8.94
N CYS A 47 -6.85 10.04 7.68
CA CYS A 47 -7.82 9.68 6.64
C CYS A 47 -7.53 8.33 6.03
N VAL A 48 -8.59 7.57 5.72
CA VAL A 48 -8.47 6.31 4.99
C VAL A 48 -7.86 6.58 3.62
N TYR A 49 -6.81 5.83 3.28
CA TYR A 49 -6.10 5.95 2.02
C TYR A 49 -5.44 4.62 1.68
N ASN A 50 -6.01 3.89 0.72
CA ASN A 50 -5.52 2.58 0.28
C ASN A 50 -4.67 2.68 -1.01
N GLY A 51 -3.76 3.65 -1.05
CA GLY A 51 -2.96 3.95 -2.23
C GLY A 51 -1.45 3.70 -2.02
N PRO A 52 -0.63 3.92 -3.06
CA PRO A 52 0.82 3.79 -2.97
C PRO A 52 1.43 4.83 -2.01
N ALA A 53 2.58 4.51 -1.42
CA ALA A 53 3.33 5.48 -0.63
C ALA A 53 3.65 6.75 -1.45
N LYS A 54 3.39 7.92 -0.86
CA LYS A 54 3.67 9.22 -1.48
C LYS A 54 5.10 9.65 -1.21
N GLN A 55 5.73 10.27 -2.20
CA GLN A 55 7.09 10.81 -2.05
C GLN A 55 7.06 12.07 -1.17
N LEU A 56 7.88 12.08 -0.12
CA LEU A 56 8.05 13.24 0.76
C LEU A 56 9.13 14.17 0.20
N ASN A 57 8.71 15.20 -0.53
CA ASN A 57 9.61 16.22 -1.11
C ASN A 57 9.81 17.45 -0.22
N ASP A 58 9.03 17.58 0.85
CA ASP A 58 9.15 18.69 1.79
C ASP A 58 10.38 18.54 2.70
N THR A 59 11.26 19.52 2.66
CA THR A 59 12.49 19.55 3.49
C THR A 59 12.19 19.59 4.99
N THR A 60 11.08 20.21 5.40
CA THR A 60 10.69 20.26 6.80
C THR A 60 10.22 18.90 7.28
N GLY A 61 9.34 18.26 6.52
CA GLY A 61 8.90 16.88 6.76
C GLY A 61 10.06 15.89 6.79
N LEU A 62 11.04 16.03 5.90
CA LEU A 62 12.24 15.18 5.91
C LEU A 62 13.09 15.37 7.18
N LYS A 63 13.27 16.60 7.66
CA LYS A 63 13.97 16.89 8.92
C LYS A 63 13.23 16.29 10.13
N LEU A 64 11.90 16.41 10.15
CA LEU A 64 11.07 15.81 11.20
C LEU A 64 11.16 14.28 11.17
N LEU A 65 11.08 13.68 9.99
CA LEU A 65 11.21 12.24 9.80
C LEU A 65 12.58 11.74 10.28
N GLN A 66 13.66 12.44 9.91
CA GLN A 66 15.01 12.09 10.35
C GLN A 66 15.16 12.21 11.88
N LYS A 67 14.53 13.22 12.50
CA LYS A 67 14.59 13.45 13.94
C LYS A 67 13.85 12.38 14.75
N TYR A 68 12.62 12.04 14.36
CA TYR A 68 11.75 11.16 15.14
C TYR A 68 11.79 9.69 14.68
N CYS A 69 12.00 9.45 13.40
CA CYS A 69 12.02 8.12 12.79
C CYS A 69 13.31 7.90 11.97
N PRO A 70 14.50 7.95 12.58
CA PRO A 70 15.77 7.88 11.87
C PRO A 70 15.95 6.59 11.05
N ALA A 71 15.38 5.47 11.52
CA ALA A 71 15.42 4.20 10.81
C ALA A 71 14.63 4.19 9.48
N LEU A 72 13.64 5.08 9.34
CA LEU A 72 12.85 5.23 8.11
C LEU A 72 13.45 6.26 7.16
N TYR A 73 14.43 7.05 7.61
CA TYR A 73 15.10 8.04 6.79
C TYR A 73 16.19 7.38 5.95
N ILE A 74 15.83 6.96 4.75
CA ILE A 74 16.75 6.41 3.74
C ILE A 74 17.45 7.49 2.90
N GLY A 75 17.24 8.77 3.19
CA GLY A 75 17.87 9.91 2.51
C GLY A 75 17.31 10.21 1.11
N GLN A 76 17.22 11.50 0.77
CA GLN A 76 16.68 11.96 -0.52
C GLN A 76 17.49 11.45 -1.73
N LYS A 77 18.78 11.16 -1.53
CA LYS A 77 19.73 10.75 -2.59
C LYS A 77 19.56 9.30 -3.07
N TYR A 78 18.97 8.43 -2.27
CA TYR A 78 18.77 7.01 -2.63
C TYR A 78 17.53 6.78 -3.51
N TYR A 79 16.55 7.69 -3.48
CA TYR A 79 15.33 7.57 -4.27
C TYR A 79 15.56 7.90 -5.76
N TRP A 80 16.37 8.93 -6.08
CA TRP A 80 16.69 9.33 -7.47
C TRP A 80 17.69 8.42 -8.19
N LYS A 81 18.37 7.52 -7.47
CA LYS A 81 19.33 6.56 -8.07
C LYS A 81 18.68 5.23 -8.48
N LYS A 82 17.40 5.01 -8.14
CA LYS A 82 16.68 3.76 -8.42
C LYS A 82 15.67 3.87 -9.57
N ASN A 83 15.50 5.07 -10.15
CA ASN A 83 14.64 5.34 -11.31
C ASN A 83 15.48 5.72 -12.52
#